data_AF-A0A182PJP0-F1
#
_entry.id   AF-A0A182PJP0-F1
#
_cell.length_a   1.000
_cell.length_b   1.000
_cell.length_c   1.000
_cell.angle_alpha   90.00
_cell.angle_beta   90.00
_cell.angle_gamma   90.00
#
_symmetry.space_group_name_H-M   'P 1'
#
loop_
_entity.id
_entity.type
_entity.pdbx_description
1 polymer ?
#
loop_
_entity_poly.entity_id
_entity_poly.type
_entity_poly.pdbx_seq_one_letter_code
_entity_poly.pdbx_strand_id
1 'polypeptide(L)'
;MPAEKRSSQPRIVRTYEFPTKPEKQTLGQYLYNSQDGKIMGRTSKGWAQLLFFYACFYTVLAALFAICMQGLLVTLNHQYPKWQLDESRIGTNPGVSYRPQPEDAESVNSIQYVAANKSDVAVWVNMINDFLAPYEDHTLLPGGGKNQVICDFNTPPTAGNVCAFDVKNLGPCSAAAGYSYNRSAPCIFIKINRIYGWQPEFYEDVDDLPTDMPDDLVSHIRSLPAPDRRQVWVTCKELTNSDEDQLGPIEYLPSQGFPAYYYPYMNIEGYLSPLVAVHLARPKPKTTISIECRAWAKNIIYRGGSRDRAGSVQLFLLLSQALVEDERSISGTVSVAEAVAPSSVPTRNGSVTPRTAVPLPLDVCFICADGALGECLTVGGTGRCLRSVCNASKKAAFQKRKVCQIG
;
A
#
# COMPACT_ATOMS: atom_id res chain seq x y z
N MET A 1 81.20 -67.90 39.52
CA MET A 1 80.32 -67.14 38.61
C MET A 1 79.20 -66.54 39.45
N PRO A 2 78.98 -65.20 39.41
CA PRO A 2 78.16 -64.47 40.37
C PRO A 2 76.65 -64.51 40.05
N ALA A 3 75.83 -64.45 41.10
CA ALA A 3 74.36 -64.42 41.04
C ALA A 3 73.84 -63.03 40.66
N GLU A 4 72.89 -63.02 39.72
CA GLU A 4 72.25 -61.85 39.11
C GLU A 4 71.19 -61.25 40.07
N LYS A 5 71.29 -59.95 40.37
CA LYS A 5 70.31 -59.20 41.18
C LYS A 5 69.14 -58.74 40.28
N ARG A 6 67.93 -59.25 40.56
CA ARG A 6 66.70 -58.84 39.89
C ARG A 6 66.20 -57.49 40.44
N SER A 7 66.13 -56.47 39.59
CA SER A 7 65.56 -55.15 39.88
C SER A 7 64.02 -55.20 39.87
N SER A 8 63.38 -54.69 40.91
CA SER A 8 61.91 -54.53 41.00
C SER A 8 61.49 -53.16 40.46
N GLN A 9 60.53 -53.14 39.52
CA GLN A 9 59.94 -51.89 38.99
C GLN A 9 58.85 -51.33 39.93
N PRO A 10 58.67 -49.99 40.00
CA PRO A 10 57.67 -49.37 40.88
C PRO A 10 56.24 -49.45 40.31
N ARG A 11 55.25 -49.67 41.20
CA ARG A 11 53.81 -49.75 40.90
C ARG A 11 53.22 -48.34 40.80
N ILE A 12 52.68 -47.97 39.63
CA ILE A 12 51.96 -46.69 39.42
C ILE A 12 50.56 -46.80 40.03
N VAL A 13 50.28 -45.99 41.07
CA VAL A 13 48.95 -45.86 41.66
C VAL A 13 48.26 -44.65 41.01
N ARG A 14 47.12 -44.86 40.33
CA ARG A 14 46.26 -43.76 39.86
C ARG A 14 45.20 -43.48 40.93
N THR A 15 45.31 -42.36 41.62
CA THR A 15 44.26 -41.83 42.49
C THR A 15 43.19 -41.15 41.64
N TYR A 16 41.93 -41.53 41.84
CA TYR A 16 40.78 -40.86 41.23
C TYR A 16 40.22 -39.85 42.24
N GLU A 17 40.24 -38.56 41.89
CA GLU A 17 39.54 -37.53 42.65
C GLU A 17 38.07 -37.42 42.21
N PHE A 18 37.17 -37.36 43.19
CA PHE A 18 35.74 -37.15 42.92
C PHE A 18 35.48 -35.68 42.57
N PRO A 19 34.71 -35.37 41.51
CA PRO A 19 34.41 -33.99 41.14
C PRO A 19 33.56 -33.31 42.21
N THR A 20 34.04 -32.16 42.71
CA THR A 20 33.31 -31.31 43.65
C THR A 20 32.21 -30.51 42.95
N LYS A 21 31.15 -30.17 43.69
CA LYS A 21 29.98 -29.47 43.15
C LYS A 21 30.35 -28.01 42.82
N PRO A 22 30.04 -27.49 41.61
CA PRO A 22 30.45 -26.15 41.20
C PRO A 22 29.75 -25.06 42.03
N GLU A 23 30.49 -24.01 42.35
CA GLU A 23 30.01 -22.84 43.08
C GLU A 23 28.97 -22.05 42.26
N LYS A 24 27.95 -21.49 42.93
CA LYS A 24 26.88 -20.73 42.26
C LYS A 24 27.41 -19.36 41.82
N GLN A 25 27.48 -19.11 40.52
CA GLN A 25 27.95 -17.84 39.95
C GLN A 25 26.85 -16.77 39.94
N THR A 26 27.23 -15.51 40.19
CA THR A 26 26.34 -14.35 39.97
C THR A 26 26.30 -13.93 38.49
N LEU A 27 25.25 -13.22 38.06
CA LEU A 27 25.07 -12.81 36.64
C LEU A 27 26.25 -12.01 36.08
N GLY A 28 26.86 -11.14 36.88
CA GLY A 28 28.06 -10.39 36.49
C GLY A 28 29.27 -11.31 36.28
N GLN A 29 29.47 -12.28 37.17
CA GLN A 29 30.53 -13.29 37.06
C GLN A 29 30.30 -14.26 35.89
N TYR A 30 29.05 -14.50 35.51
CA TYR A 30 28.68 -15.27 34.32
C TYR A 30 29.02 -14.53 33.03
N LEU A 31 28.74 -13.22 32.95
CA LEU A 31 29.07 -12.40 31.79
C LEU A 31 30.59 -12.26 31.63
N TYR A 32 31.29 -11.94 32.71
CA TYR A 32 32.74 -11.76 32.73
C TYR A 32 33.33 -12.20 34.05
N ASN A 33 34.16 -13.25 34.02
CA ASN A 33 34.92 -13.66 35.18
C ASN A 33 36.31 -13.00 35.15
N SER A 34 36.50 -11.97 35.98
CA SER A 34 37.76 -11.21 36.05
C SER A 34 38.96 -12.04 36.52
N GLN A 35 38.76 -13.17 37.21
CA GLN A 35 39.88 -14.01 37.68
C GLN A 35 40.43 -14.92 36.57
N ASP A 36 39.54 -15.41 35.70
CA ASP A 36 39.89 -16.34 34.62
C ASP A 36 40.01 -15.65 33.24
N GLY A 37 39.60 -14.38 33.13
CA GLY A 37 39.49 -13.66 31.86
C GLY A 37 38.50 -14.30 30.87
N LYS A 38 37.52 -15.08 31.37
CA LYS A 38 36.50 -15.77 30.57
C LYS A 38 35.29 -14.87 30.38
N ILE A 39 34.82 -14.76 29.14
CA ILE A 39 33.59 -14.05 28.76
C ILE A 39 32.53 -15.12 28.47
N MET A 40 31.38 -15.06 29.15
CA MET A 40 30.27 -16.02 28.97
C MET A 40 30.73 -17.50 28.97
N GLY A 41 31.63 -17.84 29.88
CA GLY A 41 32.12 -19.21 30.06
C GLY A 41 33.22 -19.67 29.10
N ARG A 42 33.69 -18.86 28.13
CA ARG A 42 34.83 -19.18 27.26
C ARG A 42 35.95 -18.15 27.35
N THR A 43 37.18 -18.59 27.15
CA THR A 43 38.34 -17.69 27.01
C THR A 43 38.25 -16.92 25.69
N SER A 44 38.88 -15.74 25.61
CA SER A 44 38.96 -14.95 24.37
C SER A 44 39.49 -15.76 23.17
N LYS A 45 40.47 -16.64 23.41
CA LYS A 45 40.98 -17.60 22.43
C LYS A 45 39.89 -18.59 21.96
N GLY A 46 39.08 -19.11 22.88
CA GLY A 46 37.97 -20.02 22.55
C GLY A 46 36.86 -19.33 21.75
N TRP A 47 36.59 -18.05 22.04
CA TRP A 47 35.68 -17.22 21.24
C TRP A 47 36.22 -16.96 19.84
N ALA A 48 37.48 -16.55 19.72
CA ALA A 48 38.12 -16.30 18.43
C ALA A 48 38.13 -17.56 17.55
N GLN A 49 38.45 -18.73 18.13
CA GLN A 49 38.40 -20.02 17.42
C GLN A 49 36.98 -20.39 17.00
N LEU A 50 35.98 -20.17 17.86
CA LEU A 50 34.58 -20.42 17.54
C LEU A 50 34.09 -19.51 16.40
N LEU A 51 34.36 -18.21 16.49
CA LEU A 51 33.96 -17.24 15.48
C LEU A 51 34.65 -17.51 14.15
N PHE A 52 35.95 -17.83 14.18
CA PHE A 52 36.69 -18.21 12.98
C PHE A 52 36.10 -19.48 12.33
N PHE A 53 35.80 -20.51 13.13
CA PHE A 53 35.15 -21.72 12.63
C PHE A 53 33.82 -21.40 11.93
N TYR A 54 32.93 -20.63 12.58
CA TYR A 54 31.64 -20.27 11.99
C TYR A 54 31.79 -19.34 10.78
N ALA A 55 32.75 -18.41 10.81
CA ALA A 55 33.03 -17.56 9.66
C ALA A 55 33.45 -18.39 8.44
N CYS A 56 34.38 -19.34 8.60
CA CYS A 56 34.77 -20.25 7.53
C CYS A 56 33.59 -21.14 7.08
N PHE A 57 32.86 -21.73 8.03
CA PHE A 57 31.73 -22.60 7.74
C PHE A 57 30.63 -21.88 6.93
N TYR A 58 30.19 -20.71 7.38
CA TYR A 58 29.16 -19.94 6.68
C TYR A 58 29.65 -19.36 5.36
N THR A 59 30.95 -19.04 5.22
CA THR A 59 31.52 -18.61 3.94
C THR A 59 31.42 -19.74 2.91
N VAL A 60 31.77 -20.97 3.28
CA VAL A 60 31.66 -22.14 2.40
C VAL A 60 30.19 -22.43 2.07
N LEU A 61 29.30 -22.36 3.07
CA LEU A 61 27.86 -22.57 2.86
C LEU A 61 27.24 -21.52 1.91
N ALA A 62 27.59 -20.24 2.09
CA ALA A 62 27.15 -19.16 1.21
C ALA A 62 27.69 -19.32 -0.22
N ALA A 63 28.94 -19.76 -0.38
CA ALA A 63 29.52 -20.04 -1.69
C ALA A 63 28.80 -21.21 -2.39
N LEU A 64 28.50 -22.29 -1.68
CA LEU A 64 27.71 -23.40 -2.22
C LEU A 64 26.31 -22.95 -2.66
N PHE A 65 25.62 -22.17 -1.81
CA PHE A 65 24.33 -21.60 -2.15
C PHE A 65 24.40 -20.71 -3.40
N ALA A 66 25.41 -19.84 -3.48
CA ALA A 66 25.61 -18.97 -4.63
C ALA A 66 25.87 -19.74 -5.93
N ILE A 67 26.66 -20.83 -5.89
CA ILE A 67 26.91 -21.69 -7.05
C ILE A 67 25.62 -22.38 -7.50
N CYS A 68 24.85 -22.95 -6.57
CA CYS A 68 23.56 -23.57 -6.88
C CYS A 68 22.56 -22.56 -7.45
N MET A 69 22.50 -21.36 -6.86
CA MET A 69 21.61 -20.29 -7.32
C MET A 69 22.03 -19.78 -8.71
N GLN A 70 23.33 -19.63 -8.96
CA GLN A 70 23.85 -19.26 -10.28
C GLN A 70 23.51 -20.33 -11.33
N GLY A 71 23.66 -21.61 -11.00
CA GLY A 71 23.23 -22.70 -11.87
C GLY A 71 21.76 -22.62 -12.25
N LEU A 72 20.89 -22.29 -11.29
CA LEU A 72 19.47 -22.04 -11.56
C LEU A 72 19.28 -20.82 -12.48
N LEU A 73 19.90 -19.68 -12.19
CA LEU A 73 19.73 -18.45 -12.98
C LEU A 73 20.20 -18.59 -14.43
N VAL A 74 21.26 -19.38 -14.69
CA VAL A 74 21.73 -19.67 -16.06
C VAL A 74 20.71 -20.46 -16.88
N THR A 75 19.84 -21.25 -16.23
CA THR A 75 18.79 -22.01 -16.92
C THR A 75 17.52 -21.19 -17.21
N LEU A 76 17.42 -19.96 -16.70
CA LEU A 76 16.26 -19.09 -16.88
C LEU A 76 16.49 -18.14 -18.06
N ASN A 77 15.45 -17.98 -18.88
CA ASN A 77 15.44 -16.98 -19.93
C ASN A 77 14.92 -15.65 -19.35
N HIS A 78 15.55 -14.53 -19.74
CA HIS A 78 15.13 -13.18 -19.34
C HIS A 78 13.95 -12.63 -20.14
N GLN A 79 13.67 -13.18 -21.32
CA GLN A 79 12.62 -12.69 -22.22
C GLN A 79 11.25 -13.34 -21.95
N TYR A 80 11.22 -14.60 -21.54
CA TYR A 80 9.97 -15.32 -21.28
C TYR A 80 10.11 -16.30 -20.10
N PRO A 81 9.03 -16.50 -19.32
CA PRO A 81 9.06 -17.45 -18.23
C PRO A 81 9.10 -18.89 -18.76
N LYS A 82 9.81 -19.77 -18.05
CA LYS A 82 9.94 -21.19 -18.40
C LYS A 82 8.61 -21.93 -18.38
N TRP A 83 7.82 -21.70 -17.33
CA TRP A 83 6.48 -22.26 -17.17
C TRP A 83 5.45 -21.20 -17.55
N GLN A 84 4.59 -21.51 -18.51
CA GLN A 84 3.64 -20.56 -19.09
C GLN A 84 2.21 -21.05 -18.86
N LEU A 85 1.27 -20.12 -18.75
CA LEU A 85 -0.17 -20.41 -18.69
C LEU A 85 -0.50 -21.44 -17.60
N ASP A 86 -1.09 -22.59 -17.95
CA ASP A 86 -1.55 -23.61 -16.99
C ASP A 86 -0.42 -24.30 -16.22
N GLU A 87 0.79 -24.35 -16.78
CA GLU A 87 1.97 -24.88 -16.08
C GLU A 87 2.53 -23.87 -15.07
N SER A 88 2.14 -22.60 -15.19
CA SER A 88 2.58 -21.53 -14.30
C SER A 88 1.71 -21.44 -13.06
N ARG A 89 2.28 -21.01 -11.94
CA ARG A 89 1.53 -20.71 -10.70
C ARG A 89 0.54 -19.54 -10.87
N ILE A 90 0.74 -18.68 -11.87
CA ILE A 90 -0.16 -17.56 -12.19
C ILE A 90 -1.43 -18.09 -12.87
N GLY A 91 -1.31 -19.18 -13.64
CA GLY A 91 -2.40 -19.79 -14.40
C GLY A 91 -2.76 -19.02 -15.67
N THR A 92 -3.90 -19.38 -16.26
CA THR A 92 -4.48 -18.81 -17.48
C THR A 92 -5.48 -17.69 -17.24
N ASN A 93 -5.82 -17.40 -15.99
CA ASN A 93 -6.85 -16.41 -15.65
C ASN A 93 -6.22 -15.07 -15.26
N PRO A 94 -6.28 -14.02 -16.11
CA PRO A 94 -5.71 -12.73 -15.77
C PRO A 94 -6.52 -12.00 -14.69
N GLY A 95 -5.79 -11.34 -13.78
CA GLY A 95 -6.38 -10.42 -12.83
C GLY A 95 -6.83 -9.11 -13.49
N VAL A 96 -7.79 -8.43 -12.86
CA VAL A 96 -8.21 -7.08 -13.22
C VAL A 96 -7.69 -6.12 -12.14
N SER A 97 -7.19 -4.96 -12.57
CA SER A 97 -6.69 -3.90 -11.71
C SER A 97 -7.36 -2.58 -12.08
N TYR A 98 -7.37 -1.64 -11.14
CA TYR A 98 -7.88 -0.28 -11.37
C TYR A 98 -6.81 0.76 -11.01
N ARG A 99 -6.91 1.95 -11.60
CA ARG A 99 -6.12 3.13 -11.28
C ARG A 99 -7.05 4.35 -11.18
N PRO A 100 -6.76 5.31 -10.30
CA PRO A 100 -5.65 5.36 -9.33
C PRO A 100 -5.88 4.41 -8.14
N GLN A 101 -4.79 3.85 -7.61
CA GLN A 101 -4.81 3.01 -6.40
C GLN A 101 -4.03 3.74 -5.30
N PRO A 102 -4.57 3.87 -4.07
CA PRO A 102 -3.83 4.50 -2.97
C PRO A 102 -2.54 3.71 -2.67
N GLU A 103 -1.50 4.44 -2.23
CA GLU A 103 -0.17 3.89 -1.96
C GLU A 103 -0.16 2.94 -0.73
N ASP A 104 -1.10 3.13 0.18
CA ASP A 104 -1.24 2.31 1.39
C ASP A 104 -1.77 0.92 1.03
N ALA A 105 -0.87 -0.04 0.82
CA ALA A 105 -1.18 -1.44 0.52
C ALA A 105 -1.99 -2.16 1.63
N GLU A 106 -2.00 -1.60 2.84
CA GLU A 106 -2.79 -2.09 3.99
C GLU A 106 -4.21 -1.48 4.05
N SER A 107 -4.45 -0.38 3.32
CA SER A 107 -5.74 0.28 3.29
C SER A 107 -6.71 -0.46 2.35
N VAL A 108 -8.00 -0.39 2.67
CA VAL A 108 -9.05 -0.91 1.79
C VAL A 108 -9.01 -0.15 0.47
N ASN A 109 -9.06 -0.86 -0.66
CA ASN A 109 -9.14 -0.35 -2.04
C ASN A 109 -10.23 0.72 -2.18
N SER A 110 -9.92 1.98 -1.83
CA SER A 110 -10.91 3.03 -1.72
C SER A 110 -10.40 4.34 -2.28
N ILE A 111 -11.26 5.00 -3.06
CA ILE A 111 -11.05 6.33 -3.60
C ILE A 111 -11.92 7.25 -2.75
N GLN A 112 -11.27 8.10 -1.96
CA GLN A 112 -11.94 9.02 -1.04
C GLN A 112 -11.42 10.43 -1.29
N TYR A 113 -12.31 11.35 -1.65
CA TYR A 113 -11.92 12.74 -1.86
C TYR A 113 -13.07 13.70 -1.66
N VAL A 114 -12.70 14.96 -1.41
CA VAL A 114 -13.62 16.09 -1.33
C VAL A 114 -13.55 16.86 -2.64
N ALA A 115 -14.61 16.83 -3.45
CA ALA A 115 -14.61 17.48 -4.78
C ALA A 115 -14.39 19.01 -4.71
N ALA A 116 -14.81 19.64 -3.61
CA ALA A 116 -14.60 21.06 -3.37
C ALA A 116 -13.14 21.40 -2.98
N ASN A 117 -12.39 20.43 -2.45
CA ASN A 117 -11.02 20.65 -2.03
C ASN A 117 -10.04 20.36 -3.16
N LYS A 118 -9.39 21.42 -3.66
CA LYS A 118 -8.43 21.30 -4.76
C LYS A 118 -7.19 20.48 -4.38
N SER A 119 -6.75 20.50 -3.12
CA SER A 119 -5.57 19.71 -2.71
C SER A 119 -5.86 18.21 -2.80
N ASP A 120 -7.02 17.78 -2.31
CA ASP A 120 -7.40 16.37 -2.30
C ASP A 120 -7.59 15.86 -3.73
N VAL A 121 -8.26 16.64 -4.58
CA VAL A 121 -8.40 16.33 -6.01
C VAL A 121 -7.03 16.23 -6.68
N ALA A 122 -6.09 17.12 -6.37
CA ALA A 122 -4.76 17.09 -6.96
C ALA A 122 -3.98 15.80 -6.65
N VAL A 123 -4.13 15.22 -5.45
CA VAL A 123 -3.49 13.94 -5.10
C VAL A 123 -3.91 12.84 -6.09
N TRP A 124 -5.21 12.71 -6.34
CA TRP A 124 -5.75 11.71 -7.27
C TRP A 124 -5.38 11.99 -8.72
N VAL A 125 -5.46 13.25 -9.15
CA VAL A 125 -5.09 13.67 -10.51
C VAL A 125 -3.61 13.43 -10.78
N ASN A 126 -2.72 13.72 -9.83
CA ASN A 126 -1.28 13.49 -9.97
C ASN A 126 -0.95 12.00 -10.08
N MET A 127 -1.59 11.14 -9.26
CA MET A 127 -1.41 9.68 -9.39
C MET A 127 -1.82 9.15 -10.77
N ILE A 128 -2.86 9.73 -11.37
CA ILE A 128 -3.28 9.36 -12.73
C ILE A 128 -2.29 9.91 -13.77
N ASN A 129 -1.83 11.15 -13.63
CA ASN A 129 -0.83 11.74 -14.53
C ASN A 129 0.47 10.92 -14.53
N ASP A 130 0.96 10.53 -13.36
CA ASP A 130 2.17 9.70 -13.24
C ASP A 130 1.96 8.32 -13.88
N PHE A 131 0.76 7.76 -13.77
CA PHE A 131 0.40 6.49 -14.41
C PHE A 131 0.29 6.60 -15.94
N LEU A 132 -0.27 7.70 -16.44
CA LEU A 132 -0.49 7.95 -17.87
C LEU A 132 0.71 8.58 -18.58
N ALA A 133 1.71 9.09 -17.86
CA ALA A 133 2.94 9.66 -18.41
C ALA A 133 3.58 8.81 -19.53
N PRO A 134 3.79 7.47 -19.37
CA PRO A 134 4.35 6.64 -20.44
C PRO A 134 3.39 6.40 -21.62
N TYR A 135 2.09 6.68 -21.47
CA TYR A 135 1.11 6.64 -22.56
C TYR A 135 1.05 7.96 -23.33
N GLU A 136 1.37 9.08 -22.69
CA GLU A 136 1.43 10.40 -23.35
C GLU A 136 2.78 10.64 -24.03
N ASP A 137 3.87 10.31 -23.37
CA ASP A 137 5.23 10.47 -23.88
C ASP A 137 5.90 9.12 -24.14
N HIS A 138 5.93 8.77 -25.42
CA HIS A 138 6.52 7.51 -25.88
C HIS A 138 8.04 7.46 -25.66
N THR A 139 8.71 8.60 -25.44
CA THR A 139 10.16 8.63 -25.18
C THR A 139 10.52 8.07 -23.80
N LEU A 140 9.56 8.05 -22.86
CA LEU A 140 9.73 7.48 -21.53
C LEU A 140 9.73 5.94 -21.53
N LEU A 141 9.35 5.33 -22.65
CA LEU A 141 9.30 3.87 -22.79
C LEU A 141 10.68 3.27 -23.04
N PRO A 142 10.93 2.02 -22.59
CA PRO A 142 12.11 1.28 -23.01
C PRO A 142 12.12 1.14 -24.54
N GLY A 143 13.23 1.51 -25.17
CA GLY A 143 13.34 1.57 -26.64
C GLY A 143 12.86 2.88 -27.28
N GLY A 144 12.41 3.87 -26.49
CA GLY A 144 11.97 5.19 -26.95
C GLY A 144 10.72 5.16 -27.84
N GLY A 145 9.89 4.11 -27.71
CA GLY A 145 8.59 3.99 -28.37
C GLY A 145 8.63 3.85 -29.90
N LYS A 146 9.79 3.60 -30.50
CA LYS A 146 9.95 3.51 -31.97
C LYS A 146 9.19 2.36 -32.61
N ASN A 147 8.87 1.34 -31.83
CA ASN A 147 8.16 0.14 -32.25
C ASN A 147 6.64 0.23 -31.99
N GLN A 148 6.15 1.39 -31.53
CA GLN A 148 4.72 1.61 -31.38
C GLN A 148 4.07 1.97 -32.72
N VAL A 149 3.02 1.25 -33.07
CA VAL A 149 2.22 1.47 -34.29
C VAL A 149 0.76 1.63 -33.93
N ILE A 150 0.01 2.39 -34.73
CA ILE A 150 -1.45 2.49 -34.56
C ILE A 150 -2.06 1.19 -35.07
N CYS A 151 -2.83 0.52 -34.21
CA CYS A 151 -3.49 -0.74 -34.51
C CYS A 151 -4.99 -0.56 -34.60
N ASP A 152 -5.62 -1.45 -35.36
CA ASP A 152 -7.06 -1.55 -35.51
C ASP A 152 -7.46 -3.02 -35.70
N PHE A 153 -8.75 -3.36 -35.62
CA PHE A 153 -9.27 -4.72 -35.78
C PHE A 153 -8.93 -5.35 -37.14
N ASN A 154 -8.67 -4.53 -38.15
CA ASN A 154 -8.28 -4.95 -39.50
C ASN A 154 -6.76 -4.94 -39.72
N THR A 155 -6.01 -4.20 -38.90
CA THR A 155 -4.57 -3.99 -39.04
C THR A 155 -3.85 -4.33 -37.73
N PRO A 156 -3.60 -5.62 -37.47
CA PRO A 156 -2.82 -6.04 -36.31
C PRO A 156 -1.34 -5.63 -36.43
N PRO A 157 -0.61 -5.55 -35.31
CA PRO A 157 0.80 -5.17 -35.34
C PRO A 157 1.66 -6.23 -36.04
N THR A 158 2.65 -5.78 -36.81
CA THR A 158 3.66 -6.67 -37.39
C THR A 158 4.60 -7.21 -36.31
N ALA A 159 5.22 -8.37 -36.54
CA ALA A 159 6.17 -8.96 -35.59
C ALA A 159 7.27 -7.96 -35.17
N GLY A 160 7.44 -7.77 -33.85
CA GLY A 160 8.39 -6.82 -33.26
C GLY A 160 7.81 -5.43 -32.95
N ASN A 161 6.65 -5.09 -33.52
CA ASN A 161 5.93 -3.86 -33.20
C ASN A 161 4.83 -4.13 -32.17
N VAL A 162 4.45 -3.08 -31.44
CA VAL A 162 3.40 -3.10 -30.42
C VAL A 162 2.38 -2.01 -30.70
N CYS A 163 1.15 -2.19 -30.24
CA CYS A 163 0.10 -1.20 -30.46
C CYS A 163 0.25 0.00 -29.52
N ALA A 164 0.22 1.20 -30.11
CA ALA A 164 0.07 2.44 -29.36
C ALA A 164 -1.34 2.51 -28.74
N PHE A 165 -1.46 3.21 -27.61
CA PHE A 165 -2.75 3.54 -27.01
C PHE A 165 -2.94 5.05 -27.04
N ASP A 166 -4.00 5.52 -27.69
CA ASP A 166 -4.24 6.95 -27.84
C ASP A 166 -5.01 7.52 -26.64
N VAL A 167 -4.30 8.31 -25.83
CA VAL A 167 -4.84 9.01 -24.65
C VAL A 167 -5.85 10.11 -25.05
N LYS A 168 -5.82 10.58 -26.31
CA LYS A 168 -6.70 11.67 -26.78
C LYS A 168 -8.16 11.26 -26.85
N ASN A 169 -8.44 9.97 -27.04
CA ASN A 169 -9.80 9.43 -27.15
C ASN A 169 -10.50 9.23 -25.80
N LEU A 170 -9.89 9.68 -24.69
CA LEU A 170 -10.44 9.57 -23.34
C LEU A 170 -11.48 10.65 -22.98
N GLY A 171 -11.79 11.58 -23.88
CA GLY A 171 -12.86 12.58 -23.70
C GLY A 171 -12.84 13.30 -22.33
N PRO A 172 -13.88 13.15 -21.47
CA PRO A 172 -13.94 13.77 -20.13
C PRO A 172 -12.89 13.24 -19.15
N CYS A 173 -12.24 12.10 -19.46
CA CYS A 173 -11.17 11.48 -18.68
C CYS A 173 -9.77 11.89 -19.19
N SER A 174 -9.64 13.10 -19.73
CA SER A 174 -8.36 13.67 -20.15
C SER A 174 -7.65 14.42 -19.01
N ALA A 175 -6.33 14.52 -19.10
CA ALA A 175 -5.51 15.29 -18.16
C ALA A 175 -5.95 16.76 -18.08
N ALA A 176 -6.32 17.37 -19.21
CA ALA A 176 -6.81 18.75 -19.28
C ALA A 176 -8.11 18.99 -18.48
N ALA A 177 -8.97 17.97 -18.39
CA ALA A 177 -10.20 18.02 -17.59
C ALA A 177 -9.98 17.61 -16.12
N GLY A 178 -8.76 17.24 -15.72
CA GLY A 178 -8.44 16.70 -14.40
C GLY A 178 -9.18 15.38 -14.12
N TYR A 179 -9.39 14.56 -15.15
CA TYR A 179 -10.13 13.29 -15.07
C TYR A 179 -11.52 13.41 -14.44
N SER A 180 -12.13 14.59 -14.56
CA SER A 180 -13.45 14.96 -14.01
C SER A 180 -13.61 14.81 -12.47
N TYR A 181 -12.51 14.67 -11.73
CA TYR A 181 -12.53 14.66 -10.26
C TYR A 181 -13.07 15.98 -9.68
N ASN A 182 -12.75 17.11 -10.31
CA ASN A 182 -13.24 18.44 -9.93
C ASN A 182 -14.77 18.59 -10.00
N ARG A 183 -15.45 17.79 -10.83
CA ARG A 183 -16.91 17.82 -11.04
C ARG A 183 -17.65 16.75 -10.25
N SER A 184 -17.01 16.13 -9.26
CA SER A 184 -17.55 14.97 -8.54
C SER A 184 -17.96 13.80 -9.45
N ALA A 185 -17.34 13.71 -10.62
CA ALA A 185 -17.59 12.68 -11.64
C ALA A 185 -16.25 12.00 -11.99
N PRO A 186 -15.66 11.21 -11.08
CA PRO A 186 -14.30 10.71 -11.24
C PRO A 186 -14.22 9.66 -12.35
N CYS A 187 -13.08 9.65 -13.05
CA CYS A 187 -12.72 8.58 -13.98
C CYS A 187 -11.82 7.54 -13.32
N ILE A 188 -12.14 6.27 -13.51
CA ILE A 188 -11.37 5.11 -13.03
C ILE A 188 -10.84 4.34 -14.23
N PHE A 189 -9.53 4.09 -14.28
CA PHE A 189 -8.92 3.33 -15.36
C PHE A 189 -8.84 1.86 -15.00
N ILE A 190 -9.48 1.00 -15.79
CA ILE A 190 -9.42 -0.44 -15.65
C ILE A 190 -8.34 -1.00 -16.56
N LYS A 191 -7.55 -1.93 -16.02
CA LYS A 191 -6.43 -2.58 -16.71
C LYS A 191 -6.37 -4.06 -16.35
N ILE A 192 -6.18 -4.91 -17.35
CA ILE A 192 -5.94 -6.35 -17.16
C ILE A 192 -4.45 -6.63 -16.92
N ASN A 193 -4.15 -7.57 -16.03
CA ASN A 193 -2.79 -8.02 -15.76
C ASN A 193 -2.18 -8.71 -16.97
N ARG A 194 -0.89 -8.43 -17.22
CA ARG A 194 -0.14 -9.00 -18.33
C ARG A 194 0.25 -10.44 -18.00
N ILE A 195 -0.15 -11.40 -18.83
CA ILE A 195 0.32 -12.78 -18.78
C ILE A 195 1.02 -13.09 -20.11
N TYR A 196 2.24 -13.61 -20.03
CA TYR A 196 3.03 -13.94 -21.23
C TYR A 196 2.33 -15.00 -22.08
N GLY A 197 2.17 -14.73 -23.38
CA GLY A 197 1.55 -15.66 -24.33
C GLY A 197 0.04 -15.86 -24.13
N TRP A 198 -0.61 -15.11 -23.24
CA TRP A 198 -2.04 -15.24 -23.01
C TRP A 198 -2.84 -14.63 -24.16
N GLN A 199 -3.73 -15.44 -24.73
CA GLN A 199 -4.66 -15.04 -25.78
C GLN A 199 -6.10 -15.10 -25.23
N PRO A 200 -6.85 -14.00 -25.24
CA PRO A 200 -8.27 -14.01 -24.89
C PRO A 200 -9.12 -14.79 -25.89
N GLU A 201 -10.11 -15.51 -25.37
CA GLU A 201 -11.17 -16.14 -26.16
C GLU A 201 -12.44 -15.26 -26.11
N PHE A 202 -12.81 -14.68 -27.25
CA PHE A 202 -13.87 -13.67 -27.33
C PHE A 202 -15.27 -14.27 -27.50
N TYR A 203 -16.29 -13.44 -27.25
CA TYR A 203 -17.67 -13.72 -27.61
C TYR A 203 -17.97 -13.15 -29.00
N GLU A 204 -17.73 -13.94 -30.04
CA GLU A 204 -18.00 -13.54 -31.43
C GLU A 204 -19.49 -13.69 -31.78
N ASP A 205 -20.08 -14.80 -31.31
CA ASP A 205 -21.47 -15.17 -31.53
C ASP A 205 -22.38 -14.55 -30.46
N VAL A 206 -23.45 -13.91 -30.93
CA VAL A 206 -24.47 -13.27 -30.06
C VAL A 206 -25.27 -14.30 -29.26
N ASP A 207 -25.41 -15.50 -29.79
CA ASP A 207 -26.19 -16.57 -29.18
C ASP A 207 -25.41 -17.33 -28.10
N ASP A 208 -24.08 -17.17 -28.06
CA ASP A 208 -23.16 -17.80 -27.09
C ASP A 208 -22.72 -16.82 -26.00
N LEU A 209 -23.64 -15.93 -25.59
CA LEU A 209 -23.40 -14.99 -24.50
C LEU A 209 -23.80 -15.61 -23.15
N PRO A 210 -22.99 -15.42 -22.10
CA PRO A 210 -23.27 -16.01 -20.80
C PRO A 210 -24.50 -15.38 -20.13
N THR A 211 -25.30 -16.19 -19.44
CA THR A 211 -26.57 -15.76 -18.84
C THR A 211 -26.42 -14.77 -17.67
N ASP A 212 -25.23 -14.70 -17.06
CA ASP A 212 -24.92 -13.76 -15.98
C ASP A 212 -24.40 -12.41 -16.49
N MET A 213 -24.24 -12.25 -17.82
CA MET A 213 -23.86 -10.99 -18.44
C MET A 213 -24.99 -9.95 -18.33
N PRO A 214 -24.68 -8.70 -17.95
CA PRO A 214 -25.68 -7.63 -17.89
C PRO A 214 -26.38 -7.38 -19.24
N ASP A 215 -27.69 -7.14 -19.21
CA ASP A 215 -28.53 -6.94 -20.40
C ASP A 215 -28.09 -5.73 -21.24
N ASP A 216 -27.60 -4.67 -20.59
CA ASP A 216 -27.05 -3.49 -21.24
C ASP A 216 -25.83 -3.85 -22.10
N LEU A 217 -24.90 -4.63 -21.56
CA LEU A 217 -23.74 -5.10 -22.31
C LEU A 217 -24.16 -6.04 -23.45
N VAL A 218 -25.09 -6.98 -23.21
CA VAL A 218 -25.60 -7.87 -24.25
C VAL A 218 -26.20 -7.07 -25.41
N SER A 219 -26.98 -6.03 -25.11
CA SER A 219 -27.56 -5.15 -26.13
C SER A 219 -26.48 -4.36 -26.90
N HIS A 220 -25.43 -3.91 -26.23
CA HIS A 220 -24.31 -3.22 -26.84
C HIS A 220 -23.53 -4.14 -27.79
N ILE A 221 -23.19 -5.36 -27.36
CA ILE A 221 -22.51 -6.37 -28.20
C ILE A 221 -23.32 -6.70 -29.45
N ARG A 222 -24.65 -6.82 -29.31
CA ARG A 222 -25.59 -7.06 -30.42
C ARG A 222 -25.60 -5.92 -31.44
N SER A 223 -25.44 -4.68 -30.99
CA SER A 223 -25.42 -3.51 -31.87
C SER A 223 -24.16 -3.39 -32.73
N LEU A 224 -23.07 -4.06 -32.32
CA LEU A 224 -21.77 -3.95 -32.96
C LEU A 224 -21.57 -5.01 -34.06
N PRO A 225 -20.76 -4.70 -35.10
CA PRO A 225 -20.44 -5.65 -36.16
C PRO A 225 -19.47 -6.74 -35.64
N ALA A 226 -19.50 -7.92 -36.26
CA ALA A 226 -18.69 -9.07 -35.87
C ALA A 226 -17.18 -8.79 -35.62
N PRO A 227 -16.44 -8.04 -36.45
CA PRO A 227 -15.01 -7.79 -36.22
C PRO A 227 -14.73 -7.04 -34.91
N ASP A 228 -15.60 -6.12 -34.52
CA ASP A 228 -15.46 -5.25 -33.34
C ASP A 228 -15.86 -5.97 -32.05
N ARG A 229 -16.48 -7.15 -32.18
CA ARG A 229 -16.82 -8.00 -31.02
C ARG A 229 -15.62 -8.75 -30.46
N ARG A 230 -14.51 -8.80 -31.20
CA ARG A 230 -13.26 -9.46 -30.79
C ARG A 230 -12.53 -8.60 -29.77
N GLN A 231 -13.08 -8.51 -28.57
CA GLN A 231 -12.51 -7.78 -27.45
C GLN A 231 -12.91 -8.40 -26.12
N VAL A 232 -12.09 -8.16 -25.09
CA VAL A 232 -12.41 -8.53 -23.72
C VAL A 232 -13.30 -7.44 -23.13
N TRP A 233 -14.57 -7.73 -22.90
CA TRP A 233 -15.53 -6.73 -22.44
C TRP A 233 -15.34 -6.39 -20.97
N VAL A 234 -15.75 -5.18 -20.57
CA VAL A 234 -15.70 -4.75 -19.17
C VAL A 234 -17.06 -4.22 -18.75
N THR A 235 -17.51 -4.64 -17.57
CA THR A 235 -18.70 -4.10 -16.93
C THR A 235 -18.38 -3.71 -15.51
N CYS A 236 -18.88 -2.57 -15.06
CA CYS A 236 -18.80 -2.12 -13.68
C CYS A 236 -20.20 -2.00 -13.13
N LYS A 237 -20.44 -2.52 -11.94
CA LYS A 237 -21.73 -2.45 -11.26
C LYS A 237 -21.55 -2.15 -9.78
N GLU A 238 -22.59 -1.62 -9.17
CA GLU A 238 -22.66 -1.51 -7.73
C GLU A 238 -22.87 -2.91 -7.11
N LEU A 239 -22.12 -3.22 -6.05
CA LEU A 239 -22.25 -4.47 -5.28
C LEU A 239 -23.15 -4.28 -4.04
N THR A 240 -23.33 -3.05 -3.57
CA THR A 240 -24.17 -2.76 -2.41
C THR A 240 -25.64 -3.03 -2.74
N ASN A 241 -26.30 -3.88 -1.95
CA ASN A 241 -27.72 -4.23 -2.08
C ASN A 241 -28.65 -3.09 -1.58
N SER A 242 -28.46 -1.87 -2.07
CA SER A 242 -29.43 -0.79 -1.85
C SER A 242 -30.42 -0.79 -3.01
N ASP A 243 -31.71 -0.61 -2.73
CA ASP A 243 -32.75 -0.51 -3.77
C ASP A 243 -32.61 0.76 -4.63
N GLU A 244 -31.76 1.70 -4.19
CA GLU A 244 -31.44 2.94 -4.91
C GLU A 244 -30.11 2.80 -5.64
N ASP A 245 -30.10 3.12 -6.95
CA ASP A 245 -28.88 3.27 -7.75
C ASP A 245 -28.05 4.44 -7.21
N GLN A 246 -26.90 4.14 -6.60
CA GLN A 246 -25.99 5.15 -6.06
C GLN A 246 -24.90 5.54 -7.05
N LEU A 247 -24.60 4.68 -8.03
CA LEU A 247 -23.50 4.86 -8.96
C LEU A 247 -23.87 5.81 -10.12
N GLY A 248 -25.14 5.78 -10.54
CA GLY A 248 -25.65 6.54 -11.66
C GLY A 248 -25.12 6.02 -13.02
N PRO A 249 -25.31 6.79 -14.11
CA PRO A 249 -24.89 6.35 -15.44
C PRO A 249 -23.36 6.28 -15.56
N ILE A 250 -22.90 5.16 -16.11
CA ILE A 250 -21.48 4.87 -16.37
C ILE A 250 -21.22 5.01 -17.86
N GLU A 251 -20.12 5.69 -18.20
CA GLU A 251 -19.63 5.83 -19.57
C GLU A 251 -18.25 5.16 -19.70
N TYR A 252 -18.05 4.39 -20.76
CA TYR A 252 -16.80 3.67 -21.04
C TYR A 252 -16.05 4.31 -22.20
N LEU A 253 -14.76 4.57 -22.01
CA LEU A 253 -13.94 5.31 -22.96
C LEU A 253 -12.59 4.60 -23.19
N PRO A 254 -12.08 4.52 -24.43
CA PRO A 254 -12.77 4.89 -25.67
C PRO A 254 -13.86 3.89 -26.10
N SER A 255 -13.80 2.66 -25.59
CA SER A 255 -14.75 1.58 -25.87
C SER A 255 -14.99 0.74 -24.62
N GLN A 256 -16.11 0.00 -24.57
CA GLN A 256 -16.50 -0.86 -23.44
C GLN A 256 -15.72 -2.19 -23.38
N GLY A 257 -14.42 -2.18 -23.70
CA GLY A 257 -13.61 -3.39 -23.71
C GLY A 257 -12.18 -3.18 -24.20
N PHE A 258 -11.38 -4.25 -24.10
CA PHE A 258 -9.99 -4.31 -24.54
C PHE A 258 -9.89 -5.04 -25.88
N PRO A 259 -9.55 -4.34 -26.98
CA PRO A 259 -9.51 -4.92 -28.31
C PRO A 259 -8.51 -6.08 -28.46
N ALA A 260 -8.83 -7.04 -29.34
CA ALA A 260 -8.01 -8.22 -29.58
C ALA A 260 -6.57 -7.92 -30.01
N TYR A 261 -6.36 -6.85 -30.78
CA TYR A 261 -5.06 -6.53 -31.39
C TYR A 261 -3.98 -6.13 -30.38
N TYR A 262 -4.32 -5.90 -29.11
CA TYR A 262 -3.35 -5.72 -28.03
C TYR A 262 -2.78 -7.04 -27.49
N TYR A 263 -3.37 -8.17 -27.83
CA TYR A 263 -2.97 -9.49 -27.34
C TYR A 263 -2.37 -10.34 -28.48
N PRO A 264 -1.46 -11.28 -28.18
CA PRO A 264 -0.96 -11.66 -26.85
C PRO A 264 0.21 -10.78 -26.36
N TYR A 265 0.45 -10.79 -25.04
CA TYR A 265 1.63 -10.13 -24.47
C TYR A 265 2.88 -10.99 -24.63
N MET A 266 3.85 -10.53 -25.42
CA MET A 266 5.08 -11.26 -25.75
C MET A 266 6.35 -10.65 -25.15
N ASN A 267 6.22 -9.81 -24.11
CA ASN A 267 7.34 -9.09 -23.48
C ASN A 267 8.20 -8.28 -24.46
N ILE A 268 7.56 -7.71 -25.49
CA ILE A 268 8.20 -6.80 -26.43
C ILE A 268 8.36 -5.43 -25.72
N GLU A 269 9.54 -4.82 -25.84
CA GLU A 269 9.81 -3.50 -25.29
C GLU A 269 8.79 -2.46 -25.80
N GLY A 270 8.48 -1.44 -25.00
CA GLY A 270 7.48 -0.42 -25.39
C GLY A 270 6.02 -0.88 -25.36
N TYR A 271 5.72 -2.15 -25.03
CA TYR A 271 4.35 -2.63 -24.89
C TYR A 271 3.60 -1.92 -23.75
N LEU A 272 2.46 -1.32 -24.11
CA LEU A 272 1.51 -0.72 -23.18
C LEU A 272 0.27 -1.60 -23.09
N SER A 273 -0.28 -1.74 -21.88
CA SER A 273 -1.54 -2.47 -21.72
C SER A 273 -2.67 -1.56 -22.16
N PRO A 274 -3.68 -2.05 -22.88
CA PRO A 274 -4.85 -1.24 -23.17
C PRO A 274 -5.57 -0.85 -21.88
N LEU A 275 -6.19 0.32 -21.89
CA LEU A 275 -6.91 0.89 -20.78
C LEU A 275 -8.36 1.14 -21.17
N VAL A 276 -9.28 0.93 -20.22
CA VAL A 276 -10.66 1.39 -20.34
C VAL A 276 -10.91 2.38 -19.22
N ALA A 277 -11.21 3.63 -19.57
CA ALA A 277 -11.63 4.62 -18.61
C ALA A 277 -13.13 4.49 -18.35
N VAL A 278 -13.48 4.32 -17.08
CA VAL A 278 -14.84 4.22 -16.56
C VAL A 278 -15.16 5.56 -15.94
N HIS A 279 -15.97 6.36 -16.63
CA HIS A 279 -16.41 7.67 -16.18
C HIS A 279 -17.73 7.53 -15.43
N LEU A 280 -17.72 7.90 -14.16
CA LEU A 280 -18.92 7.90 -13.31
C LEU A 280 -19.57 9.27 -13.40
N ALA A 281 -20.61 9.41 -14.24
CA ALA A 281 -21.13 10.73 -14.57
C ALA A 281 -21.88 11.42 -13.42
N ARG A 282 -22.63 10.67 -12.61
CA ARG A 282 -23.42 11.20 -11.47
C ARG A 282 -23.50 10.25 -10.27
N PRO A 283 -22.37 9.90 -9.63
CA PRO A 283 -22.39 9.14 -8.37
C PRO A 283 -23.01 9.95 -7.23
N LYS A 284 -23.74 9.28 -6.34
CA LYS A 284 -24.40 9.88 -5.18
C LYS A 284 -23.33 10.28 -4.13
N PRO A 285 -23.30 11.56 -3.69
CA PRO A 285 -22.35 11.99 -2.67
C PRO A 285 -22.76 11.51 -1.27
N LYS A 286 -21.81 11.51 -0.33
CA LYS A 286 -21.96 11.14 1.09
C LYS A 286 -22.31 9.67 1.36
N THR A 287 -22.24 8.80 0.36
CA THR A 287 -22.39 7.36 0.52
C THR A 287 -21.10 6.65 0.11
N THR A 288 -20.83 5.50 0.74
CA THR A 288 -19.74 4.61 0.33
C THR A 288 -20.30 3.63 -0.70
N ILE A 289 -19.94 3.82 -1.96
CA ILE A 289 -20.40 3.00 -3.07
C ILE A 289 -19.38 1.88 -3.30
N SER A 290 -19.80 0.62 -3.21
CA SER A 290 -18.93 -0.51 -3.55
C SER A 290 -19.11 -0.86 -5.02
N ILE A 291 -18.06 -0.71 -5.81
CA ILE A 291 -18.08 -0.93 -7.26
C ILE A 291 -17.30 -2.20 -7.56
N GLU A 292 -17.89 -3.12 -8.31
CA GLU A 292 -17.23 -4.28 -8.87
C GLU A 292 -17.12 -4.13 -10.40
N CYS A 293 -15.89 -4.10 -10.91
CA CYS A 293 -15.61 -4.14 -12.33
C CYS A 293 -15.14 -5.55 -12.73
N ARG A 294 -15.84 -6.18 -13.66
CA ARG A 294 -15.59 -7.53 -14.17
C ARG A 294 -15.16 -7.48 -15.64
N ALA A 295 -14.19 -8.32 -15.99
CA ALA A 295 -13.79 -8.56 -17.37
C ALA A 295 -14.50 -9.83 -17.90
N TRP A 296 -14.87 -9.81 -19.19
CA TRP A 296 -15.59 -10.89 -19.85
C TRP A 296 -14.82 -11.40 -21.06
N ALA A 297 -14.37 -12.65 -20.97
CA ALA A 297 -13.89 -13.48 -22.06
C ALA A 297 -14.20 -14.94 -21.69
N LYS A 298 -14.27 -15.86 -22.65
CA LYS A 298 -14.61 -17.26 -22.40
C LYS A 298 -13.60 -17.95 -21.48
N ASN A 299 -12.34 -17.55 -21.57
CA ASN A 299 -11.23 -18.07 -20.77
C ASN A 299 -10.90 -17.24 -19.51
N ILE A 300 -11.75 -16.25 -19.13
CA ILE A 300 -11.63 -15.53 -17.85
C ILE A 300 -12.62 -16.14 -16.85
N ILE A 301 -12.08 -16.78 -15.81
CA ILE A 301 -12.90 -17.41 -14.78
C ILE A 301 -13.28 -16.36 -13.73
N TYR A 302 -14.59 -16.15 -13.57
CA TYR A 302 -15.11 -15.28 -12.52
C TYR A 302 -15.22 -16.01 -11.18
N ARG A 303 -14.66 -15.40 -10.13
CA ARG A 303 -14.88 -15.79 -8.73
C ARG A 303 -15.11 -14.53 -7.92
N GLY A 304 -16.31 -14.36 -7.35
CA GLY A 304 -16.72 -13.13 -6.66
C GLY A 304 -16.38 -13.05 -5.16
N GLY A 305 -15.75 -14.07 -4.58
CA GLY A 305 -15.44 -14.12 -3.14
C GLY A 305 -14.43 -13.06 -2.71
N SER A 306 -14.53 -12.54 -1.48
CA SER A 306 -13.63 -11.49 -0.96
C SER A 306 -12.15 -11.92 -0.87
N ARG A 307 -11.87 -13.22 -0.67
CA ARG A 307 -10.50 -13.76 -0.53
C ARG A 307 -9.90 -14.31 -1.83
N ASP A 308 -10.72 -14.96 -2.65
CA ASP A 308 -10.28 -15.63 -3.88
C ASP A 308 -10.95 -14.99 -5.11
N ARG A 309 -10.90 -13.65 -5.17
CA ARG A 309 -11.49 -12.89 -6.27
C ARG A 309 -10.70 -13.12 -7.55
N ALA A 310 -11.37 -13.48 -8.63
CA ALA A 310 -10.75 -13.71 -9.93
C ALA A 310 -11.64 -13.17 -11.05
N GLY A 311 -11.03 -12.60 -12.10
CA GLY A 311 -11.75 -11.99 -13.22
C GLY A 311 -12.52 -10.70 -12.90
N SER A 312 -12.45 -10.20 -11.65
CA SER A 312 -13.03 -8.91 -11.26
C SER A 312 -12.18 -8.18 -10.23
N VAL A 313 -12.41 -6.87 -10.11
CA VAL A 313 -11.80 -6.01 -9.11
C VAL A 313 -12.89 -5.26 -8.37
N GLN A 314 -12.73 -5.15 -7.05
CA GLN A 314 -13.64 -4.39 -6.19
C GLN A 314 -12.90 -3.17 -5.65
N LEU A 315 -13.58 -2.02 -5.70
CA LEU A 315 -13.14 -0.77 -5.11
C LEU A 315 -14.31 -0.08 -4.40
N PHE A 316 -13.99 0.84 -3.50
CA PHE A 316 -14.96 1.64 -2.78
C PHE A 316 -14.79 3.10 -3.15
N LEU A 317 -15.88 3.78 -3.49
CA LEU A 317 -15.87 5.21 -3.78
C LEU A 317 -16.58 5.94 -2.65
N LEU A 318 -15.94 6.97 -2.09
CA LEU A 318 -16.54 7.87 -1.13
C LEU A 318 -16.33 9.32 -1.59
N LEU A 319 -17.44 9.97 -1.95
CA LEU A 319 -17.47 11.38 -2.32
C LEU A 319 -17.93 12.20 -1.13
N SER A 320 -16.97 12.86 -0.47
CA SER A 320 -17.25 13.77 0.63
C SER A 320 -17.59 15.16 0.08
N GLN A 321 -18.65 15.79 0.60
CA GLN A 321 -18.88 17.21 0.36
C GLN A 321 -18.16 18.00 1.43
N ALA A 322 -17.52 19.12 1.04
CA ALA A 322 -17.08 20.10 2.03
C ALA A 322 -18.33 20.56 2.79
N LEU A 323 -18.27 20.47 4.12
CA LEU A 323 -19.22 21.20 4.94
C LEU A 323 -18.95 22.68 4.64
N VAL A 324 -19.84 23.32 3.90
CA VAL A 324 -19.92 24.78 3.91
C VAL A 324 -20.36 25.11 5.34
N GLU A 325 -19.41 25.47 6.19
CA GLU A 325 -19.74 26.23 7.38
C GLU A 325 -20.26 27.57 6.87
N ASP A 326 -21.58 27.67 6.77
CA ASP A 326 -22.25 28.93 6.48
C ASP A 326 -22.02 29.84 7.69
N GLU A 327 -21.02 30.73 7.64
CA GLU A 327 -20.86 31.86 8.59
C GLU A 327 -21.98 32.90 8.35
N ARG A 328 -23.23 32.45 8.38
CA ARG A 328 -24.43 33.29 8.30
C ARG A 328 -25.49 32.80 9.28
N SER A 329 -25.28 33.11 10.55
CA SER A 329 -26.26 33.85 11.37
C SER A 329 -25.83 33.87 12.84
N ILE A 330 -25.02 34.85 13.25
CA ILE A 330 -25.10 35.37 14.62
C ILE A 330 -25.12 36.90 14.52
N SER A 331 -26.21 37.44 13.96
CA SER A 331 -26.72 38.74 14.41
C SER A 331 -27.65 38.46 15.57
N GLY A 332 -27.04 38.24 16.73
CA GLY A 332 -27.72 38.15 18.02
C GLY A 332 -27.12 39.21 18.92
N THR A 333 -27.68 40.42 18.87
CA THR A 333 -27.41 41.48 19.83
C THR A 333 -27.71 40.98 21.24
N VAL A 334 -26.68 40.71 22.03
CA VAL A 334 -26.80 40.56 23.48
C VAL A 334 -26.51 41.91 24.10
N SER A 335 -27.58 42.58 24.52
CA SER A 335 -27.56 43.77 25.37
C SER A 335 -26.95 43.44 26.72
N VAL A 336 -25.81 44.05 27.03
CA VAL A 336 -25.21 44.05 28.37
C VAL A 336 -25.90 45.14 29.18
N ALA A 337 -26.56 44.75 30.26
CA ALA A 337 -27.14 45.67 31.24
C ALA A 337 -26.05 46.33 32.08
N GLU A 338 -26.15 47.64 32.18
CA GLU A 338 -25.29 48.58 32.88
C GLU A 338 -25.43 48.42 34.40
N ALA A 339 -24.32 48.19 35.11
CA ALA A 339 -24.25 48.33 36.57
C ALA A 339 -23.57 49.66 36.90
N VAL A 340 -24.36 50.58 37.43
CA VAL A 340 -23.98 51.94 37.86
C VAL A 340 -23.21 51.92 39.18
N ALA A 341 -22.04 52.57 39.24
CA ALA A 341 -21.50 53.23 40.44
C ALA A 341 -20.46 54.31 40.05
N PRO A 342 -20.28 55.39 40.84
CA PRO A 342 -20.20 56.75 40.28
C PRO A 342 -18.81 57.42 40.29
N SER A 343 -18.66 58.36 39.34
CA SER A 343 -18.00 59.68 39.43
C SER A 343 -16.64 59.82 40.13
N SER A 344 -15.57 60.02 39.35
CA SER A 344 -14.78 61.28 39.31
C SER A 344 -13.57 61.19 38.36
N VAL A 345 -13.27 62.33 37.74
CA VAL A 345 -12.26 62.66 36.69
C VAL A 345 -11.14 63.49 37.38
N PRO A 346 -9.94 63.86 36.83
CA PRO A 346 -9.17 63.48 35.62
C PRO A 346 -7.65 63.17 35.84
N THR A 347 -7.01 62.63 34.77
CA THR A 347 -5.63 62.88 34.25
C THR A 347 -4.37 62.65 35.12
N ARG A 348 -3.33 62.02 34.52
CA ARG A 348 -2.10 62.69 34.01
C ARG A 348 -0.96 61.71 33.65
N ASN A 349 -0.44 61.88 32.42
CA ASN A 349 0.92 61.63 31.89
C ASN A 349 1.66 60.30 32.07
N GLY A 350 2.27 59.86 30.96
CA GLY A 350 3.61 59.24 31.00
C GLY A 350 3.86 58.15 29.96
N SER A 351 4.36 58.53 28.78
CA SER A 351 5.04 57.64 27.85
C SER A 351 6.52 57.48 28.25
N VAL A 352 7.05 56.27 28.44
CA VAL A 352 8.47 55.92 28.15
C VAL A 352 8.61 54.42 27.79
N THR A 353 9.39 54.23 26.73
CA THR A 353 9.93 53.10 25.95
C THR A 353 10.59 51.89 26.67
N PRO A 354 10.93 50.81 25.93
CA PRO A 354 11.00 49.42 26.41
C PRO A 354 12.40 48.99 26.87
N ARG A 355 12.48 47.86 27.59
CA ARG A 355 13.75 47.14 27.82
C ARG A 355 13.60 45.65 27.52
N THR A 356 14.38 45.23 26.53
CA THR A 356 14.76 43.86 26.21
C THR A 356 15.63 43.28 27.32
N ALA A 357 15.44 42.01 27.68
CA ALA A 357 16.43 41.20 28.39
C ALA A 357 16.38 39.73 27.95
N VAL A 358 17.59 39.20 27.76
CA VAL A 358 18.03 37.92 27.19
C VAL A 358 17.81 36.74 28.16
N PRO A 359 17.67 35.48 27.69
CA PRO A 359 17.33 34.31 28.52
C PRO A 359 18.57 33.60 29.08
N LEU A 360 18.39 32.76 30.11
CA LEU A 360 19.19 31.55 30.45
C LEU A 360 18.55 30.85 31.69
N PRO A 361 18.87 29.56 32.00
CA PRO A 361 17.90 28.48 32.20
C PRO A 361 17.90 27.93 33.64
N LEU A 362 16.99 26.99 33.95
CA LEU A 362 17.29 25.76 34.71
C LEU A 362 16.02 24.90 34.93
N ASP A 363 16.14 23.67 34.47
CA ASP A 363 15.59 22.42 34.98
C ASP A 363 14.81 22.46 36.31
N VAL A 364 13.54 22.01 36.27
CA VAL A 364 12.92 21.23 37.36
C VAL A 364 11.97 20.19 36.75
N CYS A 365 12.44 18.95 36.63
CA CYS A 365 11.62 17.77 36.36
C CYS A 365 10.81 17.40 37.62
N PHE A 366 9.47 17.34 37.52
CA PHE A 366 8.63 16.70 38.54
C PHE A 366 8.25 15.28 38.10
N ILE A 367 8.51 14.33 38.99
CA ILE A 367 8.32 12.88 38.84
C ILE A 367 6.84 12.55 39.04
N CYS A 368 6.17 11.97 38.04
CA CYS A 368 4.91 11.27 38.25
C CYS A 368 5.19 9.85 38.76
N ALA A 369 4.47 9.42 39.78
CA ALA A 369 4.47 8.02 40.21
C ALA A 369 4.06 7.14 39.03
N ASP A 370 4.88 6.13 38.74
CA ASP A 370 4.78 5.17 37.64
C ASP A 370 5.20 5.65 36.23
N GLY A 371 6.41 6.21 36.14
CA GLY A 371 7.44 5.76 35.18
C GLY A 371 7.09 5.51 33.71
N ALA A 372 6.29 6.35 33.05
CA ALA A 372 6.10 6.33 31.59
C ALA A 372 6.23 7.73 30.98
N LEU A 373 7.08 7.84 29.94
CA LEU A 373 7.35 9.07 29.17
C LEU A 373 6.22 9.35 28.17
N GLY A 374 5.65 10.55 28.18
CA GLY A 374 4.69 11.03 27.19
C GLY A 374 4.84 12.54 26.94
N GLU A 375 4.76 12.94 25.67
CA GLU A 375 4.95 14.32 25.19
C GLU A 375 3.74 15.22 25.48
N CYS A 376 3.99 16.50 25.84
CA CYS A 376 2.97 17.51 26.09
C CYS A 376 3.08 18.66 25.07
N LEU A 377 1.97 19.03 24.43
CA LEU A 377 1.85 20.17 23.51
C LEU A 377 0.98 21.26 24.15
N THR A 378 1.51 22.47 24.30
CA THR A 378 0.85 23.60 24.96
C THR A 378 0.20 24.55 23.94
N VAL A 379 -1.11 24.79 24.05
CA VAL A 379 -1.81 25.88 23.35
C VAL A 379 -2.77 26.54 24.34
N GLY A 380 -2.62 27.84 24.57
CA GLY A 380 -3.65 28.67 25.21
C GLY A 380 -4.02 28.36 26.67
N GLY A 381 -3.03 28.19 27.55
CA GLY A 381 -3.23 28.35 29.00
C GLY A 381 -4.08 27.29 29.73
N THR A 382 -4.46 26.19 29.08
CA THR A 382 -5.12 25.04 29.74
C THR A 382 -4.57 23.72 29.18
N GLY A 383 -3.95 22.89 30.02
CA GLY A 383 -3.41 21.58 29.62
C GLY A 383 -4.47 20.47 29.70
N ARG A 384 -4.59 19.64 28.67
CA ARG A 384 -5.36 18.39 28.67
C ARG A 384 -4.47 17.22 28.23
N CYS A 385 -4.51 16.11 28.95
CA CYS A 385 -3.91 14.85 28.50
C CYS A 385 -4.79 14.22 27.41
N LEU A 386 -4.23 14.00 26.21
CA LEU A 386 -4.88 13.25 25.14
C LEU A 386 -4.60 11.74 25.31
N ARG A 387 -5.65 10.92 25.22
CA ARG A 387 -5.58 9.45 25.20
C ARG A 387 -4.84 8.98 23.93
N SER A 388 -3.87 8.10 24.09
CA SER A 388 -3.53 7.12 23.05
C SER A 388 -3.27 5.74 23.69
N VAL A 389 -3.78 4.71 23.01
CA VAL A 389 -3.49 3.27 23.13
C VAL A 389 -3.86 2.57 24.46
N CYS A 390 -5.12 2.09 24.55
CA CYS A 390 -5.43 0.91 25.38
C CYS A 390 -5.54 -0.33 24.49
N ASN A 391 -4.52 -1.18 24.58
CA ASN A 391 -4.57 -2.56 24.12
C ASN A 391 -5.52 -3.37 25.02
N ALA A 392 -6.22 -4.35 24.45
CA ALA A 392 -7.35 -5.04 25.04
C ALA A 392 -6.93 -6.06 26.10
N SER A 393 -7.07 -5.72 27.38
CA SER A 393 -7.38 -6.66 28.48
C SER A 393 -7.55 -5.90 29.79
N LYS A 394 -8.65 -6.17 30.51
CA LYS A 394 -9.10 -5.55 31.78
C LYS A 394 -10.01 -4.31 31.64
N LYS A 395 -11.23 -4.53 31.14
CA LYS A 395 -12.41 -3.72 31.48
C LYS A 395 -13.03 -4.28 32.76
N ALA A 396 -12.77 -3.66 33.91
CA ALA A 396 -13.64 -3.73 35.08
C ALA A 396 -13.27 -2.59 36.05
N ALA A 397 -14.28 -1.82 36.45
CA ALA A 397 -14.27 -0.82 37.53
C ALA A 397 -13.38 0.42 37.33
N PHE A 398 -13.98 1.55 36.93
CA PHE A 398 -14.10 2.70 37.84
C PHE A 398 -15.00 3.78 37.21
N GLN A 399 -16.14 3.98 37.87
CA GLN A 399 -17.15 4.99 37.60
C GLN A 399 -17.11 5.93 38.82
N LYS A 400 -16.94 7.24 38.59
CA LYS A 400 -17.37 8.40 39.41
C LYS A 400 -16.29 9.50 39.53
N ARG A 401 -16.68 10.67 38.99
CA ARG A 401 -16.41 12.06 39.40
C ARG A 401 -15.41 12.29 40.54
N LYS A 402 -14.47 13.24 40.35
CA LYS A 402 -14.29 14.39 41.26
C LYS A 402 -13.44 15.51 40.63
N VAL A 403 -13.84 16.71 40.98
CA VAL A 403 -13.36 18.05 40.61
C VAL A 403 -12.05 18.33 41.36
N CYS A 404 -11.05 18.92 40.68
CA CYS A 404 -9.83 19.42 41.31
C CYS A 404 -10.11 20.72 42.07
N GLN A 405 -9.65 20.82 43.33
CA GLN A 405 -9.42 22.08 44.03
C GLN A 405 -7.92 22.23 44.31
N ILE A 406 -7.47 23.49 44.20
CA ILE A 406 -6.09 23.96 44.24
C ILE A 406 -5.64 24.10 45.70
N GLY A 407 -4.42 23.64 46.00
CA GLY A 407 -3.69 23.90 47.23
C GLY A 407 -2.20 23.94 46.93
#